data_AF-A0A2S5MWI4-F1
#
_entry.id   AF-A0A2S5MWI4-F1
#
_cell.length_a   1.000
_cell.length_b   1.000
_cell.length_c   1.000
_cell.angle_alpha   90.00
_cell.angle_beta   90.00
_cell.angle_gamma   90.00
#
_symmetry.space_group_name_H-M   'P 1'
#
loop_
_entity.id
_entity.type
_entity.pdbx_description
1 polymer ?
#
loop_
_entity_poly.entity_id
_entity_poly.type
_entity_poly.pdbx_seq_one_letter_code
_entity_poly.pdbx_strand_id
1 'polypeptide(L)'
;MGLAQESGAAEAGKGSVSGLPIPRFVSLKSDEVNLRAGPGKDYPTQWVFRRAGLPVEVIKEFDTWRQVRDADGVTGWVSQALLSGRRTAQVLPWEVKQGAEVPKLELKADDSERAAATALVEAGVIANLQSCDSRWCFVTVETFKGYVEQSKLWGIYPGEIIR
;
A
#
# COMPACT_ATOMS: atom_id res chain seq x y z
N MET A 1 0.68 14.05 -34.76
CA MET A 1 0.38 12.72 -34.20
C MET A 1 1.69 12.19 -33.66
N GLY A 2 2.07 12.45 -32.41
CA GLY A 2 1.44 11.94 -31.19
C GLY A 2 2.45 10.97 -30.58
N LEU A 3 3.45 11.51 -29.89
CA LEU A 3 4.49 10.74 -29.19
C LEU A 3 3.82 9.99 -28.03
N ALA A 4 3.80 8.66 -28.11
CA ALA A 4 3.44 7.82 -26.99
C ALA A 4 4.58 7.90 -25.97
N GLN A 5 4.34 8.50 -24.81
CA GLN A 5 5.23 8.45 -23.67
C GLN A 5 5.00 7.12 -22.94
N GLU A 6 6.03 6.28 -22.99
CA GLU A 6 6.12 5.05 -22.19
C GLU A 6 6.16 5.42 -20.70
N SER A 7 5.22 4.89 -19.94
CA SER A 7 5.20 4.98 -18.47
C SER A 7 6.35 4.14 -17.92
N GLY A 8 7.41 4.80 -17.45
CA GLY A 8 8.58 4.16 -16.90
C GLY A 8 8.25 3.40 -15.62
N ALA A 9 8.36 2.06 -15.67
CA ALA A 9 8.64 1.29 -14.47
C ALA A 9 9.96 1.80 -13.89
N ALA A 10 9.93 2.38 -12.69
CA ALA A 10 11.13 2.82 -12.00
C ALA A 10 12.09 1.63 -11.89
N GLU A 11 13.32 1.77 -12.40
CA GLU A 11 14.34 0.73 -12.27
C GLU A 11 14.51 0.37 -10.80
N ALA A 12 14.34 -0.91 -10.48
CA ALA A 12 14.45 -1.43 -9.12
C ALA A 12 15.89 -1.28 -8.63
N GLY A 13 16.15 -0.21 -7.87
CA GLY A 13 17.41 0.04 -7.20
C GLY A 13 17.44 -0.59 -5.81
N LYS A 14 18.63 -0.65 -5.20
CA LYS A 14 18.73 -0.87 -3.75
C LYS A 14 18.77 0.50 -3.06
N GLY A 15 18.07 0.62 -1.94
CA GLY A 15 18.13 1.78 -1.08
C GLY A 15 19.54 2.01 -0.57
N SER A 16 19.98 3.26 -0.64
CA SER A 16 21.33 3.68 -0.25
C SER A 16 21.64 3.45 1.23
N VAL A 17 20.61 3.33 2.07
CA VAL A 17 20.75 3.14 3.53
C VAL A 17 20.45 1.72 3.95
N SER A 18 19.31 1.16 3.54
CA SER A 18 18.87 -0.15 4.01
C SER A 18 19.38 -1.32 3.17
N GLY A 19 19.82 -1.07 1.93
CA GLY A 19 20.12 -2.11 0.94
C GLY A 19 18.88 -2.89 0.43
N LEU A 20 17.68 -2.53 0.89
CA LEU A 20 16.42 -3.13 0.44
C LEU A 20 16.01 -2.57 -0.93
N PRO A 21 15.21 -3.32 -1.72
CA PRO A 21 14.70 -2.82 -3.00
C PRO A 21 13.91 -1.52 -2.85
N ILE A 22 14.04 -0.65 -3.83
CA ILE A 22 13.22 0.56 -3.99
C ILE A 22 12.77 0.62 -5.45
N PRO A 23 11.47 0.87 -5.70
CA PRO A 23 10.45 1.14 -4.69
C PRO A 23 9.98 -0.14 -3.96
N ARG A 24 9.45 -0.02 -2.74
CA ARG A 24 8.87 -1.15 -1.99
C ARG A 24 7.73 -0.74 -1.06
N PHE A 25 6.78 -1.63 -0.85
CA PHE A 25 5.70 -1.41 0.10
C PHE A 25 6.08 -1.74 1.55
N VAL A 26 5.60 -0.89 2.45
CA VAL A 26 5.63 -1.06 3.91
C VAL A 26 4.32 -0.56 4.49
N SER A 27 4.12 -0.75 5.80
CA SER A 27 2.95 -0.22 6.50
C SER A 27 3.33 0.75 7.61
N LEU A 28 2.46 1.71 7.90
CA LEU A 28 2.60 2.56 9.09
C LEU A 28 2.51 1.73 10.38
N LYS A 29 3.38 2.02 11.36
CA LYS A 29 3.45 1.29 12.63
C LYS A 29 2.47 1.81 13.69
N SER A 30 2.11 3.08 13.60
CA SER A 30 1.28 3.79 14.58
C SER A 30 0.06 4.43 13.91
N ASP A 31 -0.97 4.74 14.71
CA ASP A 31 -2.15 5.44 14.19
C ASP A 31 -1.83 6.85 13.73
N GLU A 32 -1.01 7.59 14.48
CA GLU A 32 -0.60 8.93 14.08
C GLU A 32 0.84 8.92 13.54
N VAL A 33 1.01 9.27 12.27
CA VAL A 33 2.33 9.41 11.64
C VAL A 33 2.39 10.72 10.84
N ASN A 34 3.35 11.56 11.22
CA ASN A 34 3.63 12.81 10.53
C ASN A 34 4.35 12.57 9.21
N LEU A 35 3.74 13.03 8.12
CA LEU A 35 4.38 13.15 6.81
C LEU A 35 5.00 14.54 6.69
N ARG A 36 6.33 14.59 6.55
CA ARG A 36 7.08 15.85 6.56
C ARG A 36 7.57 16.27 5.18
N ALA A 37 7.76 17.56 4.97
CA ALA A 37 8.27 18.11 3.71
C ALA A 37 9.73 17.71 3.41
N GLY A 38 10.50 17.31 4.41
CA GLY A 38 11.91 16.91 4.26
C GLY A 38 12.36 15.87 5.30
N PRO A 39 13.54 15.27 5.11
CA PRO A 39 14.06 14.19 5.95
C PRO A 39 14.66 14.73 7.27
N GLY A 40 13.80 15.21 8.16
CA GLY A 40 14.21 15.77 9.44
C GLY A 40 13.05 16.23 10.32
N LYS A 41 13.28 16.35 11.62
CA LYS A 41 12.24 16.82 12.57
C LYS A 41 11.96 18.32 12.46
N ASP A 42 12.88 19.08 11.88
CA ASP A 42 12.75 20.54 11.71
C ASP A 42 11.93 20.92 10.46
N TYR A 43 11.68 19.97 9.57
CA TYR A 43 10.80 20.20 8.41
C TYR A 43 9.33 20.19 8.83
N PRO A 44 8.49 21.08 8.25
CA PRO A 44 7.08 21.15 8.60
C PRO A 44 6.35 19.84 8.25
N THR A 45 5.36 19.50 9.08
CA THR A 45 4.39 18.44 8.79
C THR A 45 3.44 18.92 7.70
N GLN A 46 3.37 18.20 6.59
CA GLN A 46 2.45 18.46 5.47
C GLN A 46 1.13 17.72 5.65
N TRP A 47 1.18 16.53 6.24
CA TRP A 47 0.03 15.68 6.45
C TRP A 47 0.22 14.80 7.68
N VAL A 48 -0.88 14.34 8.27
CA VAL A 48 -0.86 13.39 9.38
C VAL A 48 -1.70 12.19 8.97
N PHE A 49 -1.05 11.05 8.76
CA PHE A 49 -1.76 9.79 8.62
C PHE A 49 -2.36 9.40 9.97
N ARG A 50 -3.58 8.84 9.94
CA ARG A 50 -4.40 8.55 11.13
C ARG A 50 -4.77 7.08 11.30
N ARG A 51 -4.05 6.17 10.63
CA ARG A 51 -4.38 4.74 10.66
C ARG A 51 -3.13 3.86 10.61
N ALA A 52 -2.91 3.08 11.65
CA ALA A 52 -1.87 2.06 11.66
C ALA A 52 -2.14 1.03 10.57
N GLY A 53 -1.06 0.46 10.03
CA GLY A 53 -1.15 -0.52 8.95
C GLY A 53 -1.44 0.08 7.57
N LEU A 54 -1.61 1.40 7.42
CA LEU A 54 -1.81 2.01 6.11
C LEU A 54 -0.60 1.69 5.21
N PRO A 55 -0.79 1.06 4.04
CA PRO A 55 0.29 0.74 3.14
C PRO A 55 0.81 2.00 2.44
N VAL A 56 2.13 2.17 2.46
CA VAL A 56 2.83 3.24 1.76
C VAL A 56 4.02 2.67 1.00
N GLU A 57 4.32 3.27 -0.15
CA GLU A 57 5.44 2.88 -0.98
C GLU A 57 6.66 3.72 -0.64
N VAL A 58 7.75 3.09 -0.20
CA VAL A 58 9.05 3.76 -0.05
C VAL A 58 9.64 3.95 -1.43
N ILE A 59 9.91 5.21 -1.79
CA ILE A 59 10.47 5.61 -3.08
C ILE A 59 11.89 6.18 -2.98
N LYS A 60 12.31 6.65 -1.80
CA LYS A 60 13.70 7.10 -1.52
C LYS A 60 14.07 6.89 -0.05
N GLU A 61 15.37 6.89 0.24
CA GLU A 61 15.92 6.84 1.61
C GLU A 61 16.95 7.95 1.81
N PHE A 62 16.96 8.49 3.03
CA PHE A 62 18.00 9.41 3.49
C PHE A 62 18.17 9.20 4.99
N ASP A 63 19.35 8.74 5.42
CA ASP A 63 19.64 8.40 6.82
C ASP A 63 18.48 7.58 7.46
N THR A 64 17.86 8.04 8.54
CA THR A 64 16.74 7.37 9.22
C THR A 64 15.37 7.71 8.65
N TRP A 65 15.30 8.40 7.51
CA TRP A 65 14.08 8.87 6.87
C TRP A 65 13.79 8.12 5.57
N ARG A 66 12.52 7.93 5.29
CA ARG A 66 12.02 7.30 4.07
C ARG A 66 11.06 8.26 3.40
N GLN A 67 11.32 8.56 2.13
CA GLN A 67 10.33 9.25 1.32
C GLN A 67 9.31 8.22 0.89
N VAL A 68 8.05 8.46 1.23
CA VAL A 68 6.94 7.54 0.97
C VAL A 68 5.92 8.17 0.05
N ARG A 69 5.15 7.33 -0.65
CA ARG A 69 3.99 7.67 -1.46
C ARG A 69 2.77 6.88 -0.95
N ASP A 70 1.62 7.53 -0.78
CA ASP A 70 0.35 6.86 -0.46
C ASP A 70 -0.48 6.53 -1.71
N ALA A 71 -1.68 5.97 -1.52
CA ALA A 71 -2.57 5.57 -2.61
C ALA A 71 -3.08 6.77 -3.46
N ASP A 72 -3.13 7.97 -2.87
CA ASP A 72 -3.53 9.20 -3.54
C ASP A 72 -2.35 9.87 -4.27
N GLY A 73 -1.16 9.30 -4.17
CA GLY A 73 0.06 9.82 -4.77
C GLY A 73 0.73 10.92 -3.94
N VAL A 74 0.26 11.19 -2.73
CA VAL A 74 0.86 12.18 -1.83
C VAL A 74 2.22 11.66 -1.38
N THR A 75 3.25 12.51 -1.51
CA THR A 75 4.62 12.17 -1.12
C THR A 75 5.15 13.02 0.00
N GLY A 76 6.00 12.43 0.84
CA GLY A 76 6.74 13.15 1.88
C GLY A 76 7.63 12.20 2.68
N TRP A 77 8.20 12.70 3.77
CA TRP A 77 9.19 11.97 4.57
C TRP A 77 8.63 11.48 5.88
N VAL A 78 8.87 10.20 6.17
CA VAL A 78 8.50 9.52 7.42
C VAL A 78 9.75 8.93 8.07
N SER A 79 9.83 9.02 9.39
CA SER A 79 10.89 8.36 10.15
C SER A 79 10.75 6.84 10.05
N GLN A 80 11.84 6.12 9.76
CA GLN A 80 11.80 4.66 9.64
C GLN A 80 11.28 3.95 10.89
N ALA A 81 11.43 4.56 12.07
CA ALA A 81 10.94 4.01 13.34
C ALA A 81 9.40 3.91 13.41
N LEU A 82 8.70 4.68 12.57
CA LEU A 82 7.24 4.69 12.43
C LEU A 82 6.76 3.81 11.26
N LEU A 83 7.67 3.06 10.62
CA LEU A 83 7.37 2.13 9.54
C LEU A 83 7.57 0.68 10.02
N SER A 84 6.83 -0.22 9.39
CA SER A 84 6.90 -1.66 9.62
C SER A 84 7.03 -2.39 8.30
N GLY A 85 7.85 -3.44 8.25
CA GLY A 85 7.93 -4.35 7.11
C GLY A 85 6.70 -5.25 6.94
N ARG A 86 5.73 -5.19 7.85
CA ARG A 86 4.46 -5.93 7.72
C ARG A 86 3.78 -5.54 6.41
N ARG A 87 3.42 -6.55 5.61
CA ARG A 87 2.72 -6.34 4.35
C ARG A 87 1.22 -6.19 4.59
N THR A 88 0.72 -5.03 4.24
CA THR A 88 -0.70 -4.70 4.26
C THR A 88 -1.10 -4.18 2.88
N ALA A 89 -2.40 -4.18 2.62
CA ALA A 89 -2.98 -3.60 1.43
C ALA A 89 -4.21 -2.77 1.77
N GLN A 90 -4.53 -1.81 0.92
CA GLN A 90 -5.77 -1.06 0.96
C GLN A 90 -6.65 -1.49 -0.20
N VAL A 91 -7.89 -1.82 0.09
CA VAL A 91 -8.86 -2.32 -0.90
C VAL A 91 -9.39 -1.14 -1.72
N LEU A 92 -9.24 -1.19 -3.05
CA LEU A 92 -9.85 -0.25 -3.99
C LEU A 92 -9.80 1.25 -3.58
N PRO A 93 -8.66 1.79 -3.08
CA PRO A 93 -8.64 3.16 -2.56
C PRO A 93 -9.03 4.21 -3.61
N TRP A 94 -8.72 3.97 -4.88
CA TRP A 94 -9.09 4.83 -6.01
C TRP A 94 -10.61 4.93 -6.27
N GLU A 95 -11.42 4.05 -5.67
CA GLU A 95 -12.87 4.09 -5.79
C GLU A 95 -13.57 4.86 -4.67
N VAL A 96 -12.83 5.24 -3.61
CA VAL A 96 -13.38 6.02 -2.49
C VAL A 96 -13.53 7.48 -2.91
N LYS A 97 -14.79 7.95 -3.03
CA LYS A 97 -15.11 9.32 -3.44
C LYS A 97 -15.93 10.04 -2.37
N GLN A 98 -15.62 11.32 -2.15
CA GLN A 98 -16.33 12.13 -1.17
C GLN A 98 -17.81 12.29 -1.56
N GLY A 99 -18.71 12.00 -0.61
CA GLY A 99 -20.16 12.15 -0.80
C GLY A 99 -20.83 11.04 -1.62
N ALA A 100 -20.11 9.97 -1.98
CA ALA A 100 -20.65 8.81 -2.66
C ALA A 100 -20.77 7.60 -1.71
N GLU A 101 -21.62 6.64 -2.07
CA GLU A 101 -21.62 5.32 -1.40
C GLU A 101 -20.26 4.65 -1.61
N VAL A 102 -19.73 4.05 -0.54
CA VAL A 102 -18.44 3.35 -0.58
C VAL A 102 -18.63 1.99 -1.26
N PRO A 103 -17.91 1.71 -2.37
CA PRO A 103 -18.00 0.41 -3.03
C PRO A 103 -17.61 -0.74 -2.11
N LYS A 104 -18.20 -1.92 -2.34
CA LYS A 104 -17.90 -3.14 -1.60
C LYS A 104 -17.28 -4.18 -2.52
N LEU A 105 -16.28 -4.88 -2.00
CA LEU A 105 -15.59 -5.98 -2.65
C LEU A 105 -15.87 -7.29 -1.92
N GLU A 106 -16.18 -8.34 -2.67
CA GLU A 106 -16.27 -9.69 -2.16
C GLU A 106 -14.88 -10.29 -1.95
N LEU A 107 -14.62 -10.78 -0.73
CA LEU A 107 -13.55 -11.75 -0.51
C LEU A 107 -14.04 -13.13 -0.96
N LYS A 108 -13.18 -13.87 -1.65
CA LYS A 108 -13.47 -15.17 -2.26
C LYS A 108 -12.97 -16.33 -1.39
N ALA A 109 -13.64 -17.47 -1.43
CA ALA A 109 -13.26 -18.66 -0.66
C ALA A 109 -11.96 -19.31 -1.16
N ASP A 110 -11.66 -19.17 -2.45
CA ASP A 110 -10.46 -19.64 -3.13
C ASP A 110 -10.00 -18.63 -4.19
N ASP A 111 -8.91 -18.94 -4.90
CA ASP A 111 -8.25 -18.13 -5.94
C ASP A 111 -8.99 -18.16 -7.30
N SER A 112 -10.33 -18.19 -7.26
CA SER A 112 -11.18 -18.20 -8.44
C SER A 112 -12.24 -17.11 -8.41
N GLU A 113 -12.49 -16.49 -9.56
CA GLU A 113 -13.58 -15.53 -9.75
C GLU A 113 -14.96 -16.16 -9.49
N ARG A 114 -15.07 -17.48 -9.68
CA ARG A 114 -16.32 -18.25 -9.49
C ARG A 114 -16.52 -18.73 -8.04
N ALA A 115 -15.55 -18.50 -7.17
CA ALA A 115 -15.65 -18.93 -5.78
C ALA A 115 -16.78 -18.19 -5.06
N ALA A 116 -17.35 -18.87 -4.06
CA ALA A 116 -18.31 -18.25 -3.17
C ALA A 116 -17.68 -17.08 -2.40
N ALA A 117 -18.47 -16.05 -2.14
CA ALA A 117 -18.06 -14.95 -1.29
C ALA A 117 -18.00 -15.40 0.18
N THR A 118 -16.92 -15.07 0.88
CA THR A 118 -16.76 -15.31 2.33
C THR A 118 -17.08 -14.08 3.16
N ALA A 119 -16.91 -12.89 2.58
CA ALA A 119 -17.19 -11.60 3.22
C ALA A 119 -17.36 -10.49 2.18
N LEU A 120 -17.99 -9.38 2.58
CA LEU A 120 -18.00 -8.12 1.86
C LEU A 120 -17.14 -7.11 2.63
N VAL A 121 -16.21 -6.46 1.94
CA VAL A 121 -15.28 -5.49 2.51
C VAL A 121 -15.41 -4.17 1.77
N GLU A 122 -15.48 -3.07 2.49
CA GLU A 122 -15.58 -1.74 1.89
C GLU A 122 -14.25 -1.28 1.29
N ALA A 123 -14.32 -0.51 0.20
CA ALA A 123 -13.17 0.21 -0.33
C ALA A 123 -12.56 1.14 0.73
N GLY A 124 -11.23 1.28 0.72
CA GLY A 124 -10.45 2.00 1.72
C GLY A 124 -10.07 1.18 2.96
N VAL A 125 -10.67 0.01 3.18
CA VAL A 125 -10.30 -0.89 4.29
C VAL A 125 -8.87 -1.42 4.10
N ILE A 126 -8.14 -1.48 5.21
CA ILE A 126 -6.80 -2.07 5.27
C ILE A 126 -6.90 -3.55 5.57
N ALA A 127 -6.29 -4.37 4.72
CA ALA A 127 -6.16 -5.81 4.87
C ALA A 127 -4.70 -6.19 5.17
N ASN A 128 -4.49 -7.25 5.94
CA ASN A 128 -3.17 -7.86 6.09
C ASN A 128 -2.95 -8.85 4.95
N LEU A 129 -1.83 -8.72 4.23
CA LEU A 129 -1.45 -9.64 3.17
C LEU A 129 -0.78 -10.86 3.80
N GLN A 130 -1.37 -12.04 3.63
CA GLN A 130 -0.79 -13.30 4.12
C GLN A 130 0.05 -13.97 3.04
N SER A 131 -0.50 -14.08 1.83
CA SER A 131 0.21 -14.59 0.66
C SER A 131 -0.34 -13.94 -0.61
N CYS A 132 0.43 -13.98 -1.69
CA CYS A 132 -0.06 -13.60 -3.01
C CYS A 132 0.71 -14.34 -4.10
N ASP A 133 0.00 -14.88 -5.09
CA ASP A 133 0.57 -15.74 -6.14
C ASP A 133 0.73 -15.03 -7.49
N SER A 134 0.91 -13.70 -7.46
CA SER A 134 0.93 -12.79 -8.61
C SER A 134 -0.44 -12.42 -9.20
N ARG A 135 -1.53 -13.09 -8.80
CA ARG A 135 -2.88 -12.73 -9.25
C ARG A 135 -3.88 -12.64 -8.11
N TRP A 136 -3.82 -13.56 -7.17
CA TRP A 136 -4.69 -13.66 -6.02
C TRP A 136 -3.89 -13.52 -4.75
N CYS A 137 -4.37 -12.64 -3.88
CA CYS A 137 -3.80 -12.46 -2.57
C CYS A 137 -4.75 -13.01 -1.53
N PHE A 138 -4.26 -13.89 -0.67
CA PHE A 138 -4.97 -14.29 0.52
C PHE A 138 -4.77 -13.22 1.59
N VAL A 139 -5.88 -12.66 2.07
CA VAL A 139 -5.86 -11.54 3.01
C VAL A 139 -6.71 -11.81 4.24
N THR A 140 -6.38 -11.11 5.33
CA THR A 140 -7.22 -11.05 6.52
C THR A 140 -7.63 -9.61 6.82
N VAL A 141 -8.92 -9.44 7.10
CA VAL A 141 -9.55 -8.18 7.49
C VAL A 141 -10.29 -8.44 8.80
N GLU A 142 -9.72 -7.98 9.91
CA GLU A 142 -10.18 -8.32 11.26
C GLU A 142 -10.30 -9.85 11.44
N THR A 143 -11.53 -10.37 11.56
CA THR A 143 -11.82 -11.81 11.71
C THR A 143 -12.12 -12.51 10.38
N PHE A 144 -12.33 -11.74 9.31
CA PHE A 144 -12.63 -12.27 7.99
C PHE A 144 -11.35 -12.60 7.22
N LYS A 145 -11.46 -13.61 6.35
CA LYS A 145 -10.38 -14.06 5.49
C LYS A 145 -10.92 -14.49 4.14
N GLY A 146 -10.09 -14.36 3.12
CA GLY A 146 -10.41 -14.81 1.77
C GLY A 146 -9.42 -14.28 0.75
N TYR A 147 -9.68 -14.61 -0.50
CA TYR A 147 -8.88 -14.23 -1.65
C TYR A 147 -9.44 -12.99 -2.32
N VAL A 148 -8.53 -12.15 -2.81
CA VAL A 148 -8.83 -10.95 -3.58
C VAL A 148 -7.85 -10.84 -4.72
N GLU A 149 -8.29 -10.37 -5.88
CA GLU A 149 -7.41 -10.09 -7.00
C GLU A 149 -6.40 -9.00 -6.63
N GLN A 150 -5.13 -9.24 -6.93
CA GLN A 150 -4.00 -8.35 -6.64
C GLN A 150 -4.22 -6.95 -7.23
N SER A 151 -4.83 -6.86 -8.41
CA SER A 151 -5.15 -5.60 -9.09
C SER A 151 -6.12 -4.70 -8.33
N LYS A 152 -6.84 -5.24 -7.34
CA LYS A 152 -7.81 -4.51 -6.50
C LYS A 152 -7.18 -3.93 -5.23
N LEU A 153 -5.86 -4.07 -5.08
CA LEU A 153 -5.12 -3.72 -3.88
C LEU A 153 -4.05 -2.68 -4.17
N TRP A 154 -3.97 -1.67 -3.29
CA TRP A 154 -2.78 -0.84 -3.11
C TRP A 154 -1.93 -1.44 -1.98
N GLY A 155 -0.61 -1.53 -2.10
CA GLY A 155 0.26 -2.21 -1.13
C GLY A 155 0.98 -3.46 -1.65
N ILE A 156 0.72 -3.80 -2.92
CA ILE A 156 1.33 -4.91 -3.64
C ILE A 156 1.49 -4.53 -5.12
N TYR A 157 2.62 -4.88 -5.74
CA TYR A 157 2.83 -4.59 -7.15
C TYR A 157 2.19 -5.64 -8.07
N PRO A 158 1.85 -5.27 -9.31
CA PRO A 158 1.49 -6.24 -10.34
C PRO A 158 2.58 -7.31 -10.50
N GLY A 159 2.18 -8.58 -10.44
CA GLY A 159 3.09 -9.71 -10.57
C GLY A 159 3.87 -10.06 -9.29
N GLU A 160 3.72 -9.31 -8.21
CA GLU A 160 4.45 -9.56 -6.96
C GLU A 160 3.97 -10.85 -6.28
N ILE A 161 4.92 -11.64 -5.78
CA ILE A 161 4.64 -12.88 -5.06
C ILE A 161 5.02 -12.71 -3.59
N ILE A 162 4.11 -13.04 -2.69
CA ILE A 162 4.33 -13.11 -1.24
C ILE A 162 4.10 -14.56 -0.80
N ARG A 163 5.10 -15.15 -0.14
CA ARG A 163 5.05 -16.52 0.38
C ARG A 163 4.80 -16.53 1.87
#